data_AF-A0A9Q0YET8-F1
#
_entry.id   AF-A0A9Q0YET8-F1
#
_cell.length_a   1.000
_cell.length_b   1.000
_cell.length_c   1.000
_cell.angle_alpha   90.00
_cell.angle_beta   90.00
_cell.angle_gamma   90.00
#
_symmetry.space_group_name_H-M   'P 1'
#
loop_
_entity.id
_entity.type
_entity.pdbx_description
1 polymer ?
#
loop_
_entity_poly.entity_id
_entity_poly.type
_entity_poly.pdbx_seq_one_letter_code
_entity_poly.pdbx_strand_id
1 'polypeptide(L)'
;MQVTENAWMKYTFRFEDIWNSCHGDQHVRRRPIGNNELGRYISDRYKLVMADNLNDEFKLKNASFFRNIVDTSGHGSDHCEFVGASADATFTLDSNFWNSPSATGNGFRITCFILVSLGYYRASWGEDMTLGTIGGGLGQSWTGRYYPMWYECGVSIP
;
A
#
# COMPACT_ATOMS: atom_id res chain seq x y z
N MET A 1 2.29 1.81 -22.11
CA MET A 1 0.99 2.27 -21.57
C MET A 1 1.28 3.49 -20.72
N GLN A 2 0.67 4.64 -21.01
CA GLN A 2 0.88 5.87 -20.23
C GLN A 2 -0.12 5.86 -19.07
N VAL A 3 0.34 5.86 -17.82
CA VAL A 3 -0.56 5.98 -16.67
C VAL A 3 -1.07 7.42 -16.60
N THR A 4 -2.38 7.60 -16.80
CA THR A 4 -3.02 8.91 -16.76
C THR A 4 -3.11 9.43 -15.34
N GLU A 5 -2.84 10.72 -15.18
CA GLU A 5 -3.11 11.44 -13.93
C GLU A 5 -4.62 11.42 -13.64
N ASN A 6 -4.98 11.24 -12.37
CA ASN A 6 -6.35 11.33 -11.85
C ASN A 6 -7.38 10.28 -12.31
N ALA A 7 -7.04 9.36 -13.22
CA ALA A 7 -7.92 8.27 -13.63
C ALA A 7 -7.36 6.88 -13.27
N TRP A 8 -8.23 5.99 -12.81
CA TRP A 8 -7.90 4.59 -12.53
C TRP A 8 -7.91 3.77 -13.81
N MET A 9 -6.90 2.92 -13.99
CA MET A 9 -6.79 2.05 -15.16
C MET A 9 -6.40 0.64 -14.78
N LYS A 10 -6.98 -0.37 -15.43
CA LYS A 10 -6.61 -1.78 -15.21
C LYS A 10 -5.15 -2.03 -15.61
N TYR A 11 -4.38 -2.55 -14.66
CA TYR A 11 -2.95 -2.81 -14.82
C TYR A 11 -2.53 -3.92 -13.87
N THR A 12 -1.92 -4.98 -14.41
CA THR A 12 -1.44 -6.10 -13.61
C THR A 12 -0.07 -5.79 -13.04
N PHE A 13 0.05 -5.83 -11.72
CA PHE A 13 1.29 -5.59 -11.00
C PHE A 13 1.53 -6.66 -9.92
N ARG A 14 2.78 -6.77 -9.47
CA ARG A 14 3.14 -7.64 -8.34
C ARG A 14 3.18 -6.82 -7.07
N PHE A 15 2.80 -7.42 -5.97
CA PHE A 15 2.95 -6.83 -4.65
C PHE A 15 3.00 -7.96 -3.62
N GLU A 16 3.27 -7.60 -2.38
CA GLU A 16 3.30 -8.51 -1.25
C GLU A 16 1.90 -8.64 -0.64
N ASP A 17 1.34 -9.85 -0.61
CA ASP A 17 -0.06 -10.13 -0.26
C ASP A 17 -0.27 -11.03 0.98
N ILE A 18 0.77 -11.32 1.77
CA ILE A 18 0.66 -12.16 2.98
C ILE A 18 -0.31 -11.58 4.02
N TRP A 19 -0.54 -10.28 3.99
CA TRP A 19 -1.45 -9.56 4.89
C TRP A 19 -2.43 -8.69 4.10
N ASN A 20 -3.22 -9.38 3.27
CA ASN A 20 -4.24 -8.82 2.40
C ASN A 20 -5.47 -9.75 2.38
N SER A 21 -6.67 -9.18 2.43
CA SER A 21 -7.94 -9.92 2.30
C SER A 21 -8.75 -9.53 1.06
N CYS A 22 -8.19 -8.69 0.19
CA CYS A 22 -8.83 -8.19 -1.04
C CYS A 22 -8.42 -9.10 -2.22
N HIS A 23 -9.39 -9.54 -3.04
CA HIS A 23 -9.14 -10.56 -4.09
C HIS A 23 -9.74 -10.25 -5.46
N GLY A 24 -8.91 -9.86 -6.46
CA GLY A 24 -9.31 -9.68 -7.87
C GLY A 24 -8.55 -8.58 -8.66
N ASP A 25 -9.20 -7.86 -9.57
CA ASP A 25 -8.60 -6.93 -10.55
C ASP A 25 -7.60 -5.87 -10.01
N GLN A 26 -6.53 -5.59 -10.75
CA GLN A 26 -5.58 -4.55 -10.35
C GLN A 26 -5.77 -3.28 -11.19
N HIS A 27 -5.77 -2.12 -10.55
CA HIS A 27 -5.81 -0.80 -11.18
C HIS A 27 -4.67 0.02 -10.63
N VAL A 28 -4.21 0.95 -11.45
CA VAL A 28 -3.22 1.95 -11.08
C VAL A 28 -3.74 3.33 -11.41
N ARG A 29 -3.29 4.30 -10.62
CA ARG A 29 -3.52 5.72 -10.86
C ARG A 29 -2.25 6.48 -10.52
N ARG A 30 -1.86 7.42 -11.39
CA ARG A 30 -0.75 8.32 -11.14
C ARG A 30 -1.23 9.53 -10.33
N ARG A 31 -0.54 9.87 -9.25
CA ARG A 31 -0.80 11.07 -8.44
C ARG A 31 0.24 12.15 -8.79
N PRO A 32 -0.10 13.46 -8.70
CA PRO A 32 0.86 14.54 -8.90
C PRO A 32 1.82 14.76 -7.71
N ILE A 33 1.52 14.21 -6.54
CA ILE A 33 2.29 14.42 -5.29
C ILE A 33 3.33 13.31 -5.17
N GLY A 34 4.58 13.67 -5.48
CA GLY A 34 5.67 12.72 -5.74
C GLY A 34 5.43 11.94 -7.03
N ASN A 35 6.48 11.45 -7.69
CA ASN A 35 6.34 10.65 -8.92
C ASN A 35 5.72 9.24 -8.68
N ASN A 36 5.05 9.05 -7.55
CA ASN A 36 4.69 7.75 -7.04
C ASN A 36 3.32 7.30 -7.57
N GLU A 37 3.25 6.02 -7.91
CA GLU A 37 2.09 5.36 -8.48
C GLU A 37 1.40 4.47 -7.46
N LEU A 38 0.08 4.48 -7.44
CA LEU A 38 -0.75 3.75 -6.47
C LEU A 38 -1.39 2.52 -7.13
N GLY A 39 -1.37 1.36 -6.47
CA GLY A 39 -2.00 0.09 -6.89
C GLY A 39 -3.14 -0.41 -5.95
N ARG A 40 -4.01 -1.32 -6.46
CA ARG A 40 -5.42 -1.68 -6.07
C ARG A 40 -5.74 -3.19 -5.81
N TYR A 41 -6.90 -3.53 -5.19
CA TYR A 41 -8.12 -4.25 -5.77
C TYR A 41 -9.38 -4.23 -4.83
N ILE A 42 -10.62 -4.24 -5.39
CA ILE A 42 -12.00 -4.27 -4.82
C ILE A 42 -12.82 -5.56 -5.06
N SER A 43 -13.31 -6.20 -4.00
CA SER A 43 -14.73 -6.58 -3.94
C SER A 43 -15.17 -6.21 -2.52
N ASP A 44 -15.92 -5.12 -2.41
CA ASP A 44 -16.36 -4.42 -1.19
C ASP A 44 -15.27 -3.56 -0.49
N ARG A 45 -14.03 -4.04 -0.46
CA ARG A 45 -12.89 -3.42 0.25
C ARG A 45 -11.65 -3.37 -0.61
N TYR A 46 -10.72 -2.45 -0.36
CA TYR A 46 -9.49 -2.34 -1.15
C TYR A 46 -8.19 -2.29 -0.36
N LYS A 47 -7.14 -2.84 -0.98
CA LYS A 47 -5.75 -2.71 -0.54
C LYS A 47 -5.05 -1.63 -1.35
N LEU A 48 -4.38 -0.71 -0.66
CA LEU A 48 -3.55 0.32 -1.27
C LEU A 48 -2.08 -0.10 -1.23
N VAL A 49 -1.39 0.06 -2.35
CA VAL A 49 0.06 -0.16 -2.50
C VAL A 49 0.66 0.96 -3.33
N MET A 50 1.98 1.16 -3.25
CA MET A 50 2.68 2.26 -3.94
C MET A 50 3.99 1.80 -4.59
N ALA A 51 4.35 2.42 -5.71
CA ALA A 51 5.65 2.32 -6.36
C ALA A 51 6.16 3.74 -6.70
N ASP A 52 7.47 3.95 -6.80
CA ASP A 52 8.11 5.25 -7.05
C ASP A 52 8.28 5.59 -8.53
N ASN A 53 8.45 4.60 -9.41
CA ASN A 53 8.54 4.80 -10.86
C ASN A 53 8.10 3.54 -11.62
N LEU A 54 7.21 3.69 -12.62
CA LEU A 54 7.03 2.66 -13.67
C LEU A 54 8.13 2.68 -14.73
N ASN A 55 8.95 3.73 -14.77
CA ASN A 55 9.95 3.93 -15.80
C ASN A 55 11.34 3.48 -15.29
N ASP A 56 11.72 2.29 -15.73
CA ASP A 56 13.09 1.89 -16.11
C ASP A 56 13.98 0.92 -15.29
N GLU A 57 13.53 0.24 -14.22
CA GLU A 57 14.34 -0.89 -13.66
C GLU A 57 13.67 -2.27 -13.56
N PHE A 58 12.34 -2.39 -13.72
CA PHE A 58 11.63 -3.69 -13.71
C PHE A 58 11.06 -4.13 -15.06
N LYS A 59 11.66 -3.67 -16.17
CA LYS A 59 11.57 -4.36 -17.47
C LYS A 59 12.32 -5.71 -17.45
N LEU A 60 13.10 -5.97 -16.41
CA LEU A 60 13.67 -7.29 -16.14
C LEU A 60 12.59 -8.20 -15.52
N LYS A 61 11.75 -8.78 -16.39
CA LYS A 61 10.83 -9.92 -16.14
C LYS A 61 9.46 -9.59 -15.49
N ASN A 62 8.58 -8.97 -16.28
CA ASN A 62 7.11 -9.12 -16.19
C ASN A 62 6.43 -8.71 -14.87
N ALA A 63 6.45 -7.39 -14.58
CA ALA A 63 5.54 -6.57 -13.74
C ALA A 63 6.29 -5.76 -12.67
N SER A 64 5.96 -4.47 -12.56
CA SER A 64 6.46 -3.58 -11.50
C SER A 64 6.01 -4.07 -10.13
N PHE A 65 6.91 -4.04 -9.14
CA PHE A 65 6.64 -4.46 -7.77
C PHE A 65 6.17 -3.27 -6.93
N PHE A 66 4.94 -3.31 -6.45
CA PHE A 66 4.36 -2.32 -5.56
C PHE A 66 4.53 -2.75 -4.11
N ARG A 67 4.74 -1.78 -3.22
CA ARG A 67 4.96 -1.97 -1.80
C ARG A 67 3.74 -1.56 -0.99
N ASN A 68 3.51 -2.22 0.14
CA ASN A 68 2.44 -1.83 1.06
C ASN A 68 2.63 -0.38 1.52
N ILE A 69 1.50 0.34 1.60
CA ILE A 69 1.44 1.60 2.33
C ILE A 69 0.99 1.35 3.76
N VAL A 70 1.65 2.00 4.71
CA VAL A 70 1.45 1.77 6.13
C VAL A 70 1.36 3.10 6.85
N ASP A 71 0.64 3.11 7.95
CA ASP A 71 0.50 4.31 8.74
C ASP A 71 1.34 4.21 10.01
N THR A 72 1.85 5.37 10.44
CA THR A 72 2.57 5.51 11.70
C THR A 72 1.65 6.03 12.81
N SER A 73 0.77 6.97 12.50
CA SER A 73 -0.18 7.57 13.44
C SER A 73 -1.46 7.98 12.72
N GLY A 74 -2.63 7.60 13.22
CA GLY A 74 -3.91 7.90 12.54
C GLY A 74 -4.62 6.69 11.95
N HIS A 75 -4.08 5.49 12.20
CA HIS A 75 -4.58 4.18 11.81
C HIS A 75 -4.76 3.98 10.30
N GLY A 76 -4.20 4.85 9.47
CA GLY A 76 -4.28 4.80 8.02
C GLY A 76 -5.54 5.40 7.42
N SER A 77 -6.27 6.22 8.18
CA SER A 77 -7.38 7.03 7.67
C SER A 77 -6.92 8.07 6.64
N ASP A 78 -5.73 8.62 6.84
CA ASP A 78 -5.09 9.54 5.93
C ASP A 78 -4.83 8.91 4.55
N HIS A 79 -4.63 7.59 4.47
CA HIS A 79 -4.43 6.89 3.20
C HIS A 79 -5.62 7.02 2.25
N CYS A 80 -6.81 7.36 2.76
CA CYS A 80 -7.99 7.66 1.97
C CYS A 80 -7.79 8.83 0.99
N GLU A 81 -6.86 9.73 1.29
CA GLU A 81 -6.43 10.77 0.36
C GLU A 81 -5.99 10.20 -1.01
N PHE A 82 -5.36 9.02 -1.00
CA PHE A 82 -4.83 8.37 -2.19
C PHE A 82 -5.90 7.83 -3.12
N VAL A 83 -7.15 7.69 -2.66
CA VAL A 83 -8.30 7.35 -3.49
C VAL A 83 -9.19 8.55 -3.81
N GLY A 84 -8.83 9.75 -3.33
CA GLY A 84 -9.58 10.99 -3.56
C GLY A 84 -10.71 11.22 -2.57
N ALA A 85 -10.71 10.56 -1.41
CA ALA A 85 -11.60 10.93 -0.32
C ALA A 85 -11.21 12.28 0.27
N SER A 86 -12.16 12.96 0.90
CA SER A 86 -11.90 14.14 1.73
C SER A 86 -11.53 13.73 3.16
N ALA A 87 -10.91 14.65 3.92
CA ALA A 87 -10.48 14.37 5.30
C ALA A 87 -11.64 14.07 6.27
N ASP A 88 -12.86 14.51 5.93
CA ASP A 88 -14.10 14.27 6.66
C ASP A 88 -14.90 13.07 6.14
N ALA A 89 -14.39 12.35 5.15
CA ALA A 89 -15.05 11.17 4.61
C ALA A 89 -15.18 10.07 5.66
N THR A 90 -16.25 9.28 5.56
CA THR A 90 -16.37 8.06 6.36
C THR A 90 -15.34 7.04 5.87
N PHE A 91 -14.49 6.58 6.78
CA PHE A 91 -13.53 5.52 6.50
C PHE A 91 -13.74 4.34 7.45
N THR A 92 -13.44 3.14 6.96
CA THR A 92 -13.42 1.91 7.73
C THR A 92 -12.22 1.11 7.26
N LEU A 93 -11.56 0.44 8.20
CA LEU A 93 -10.38 -0.38 7.91
C LEU A 93 -10.37 -1.60 8.81
N ASP A 94 -9.57 -2.58 8.41
CA ASP A 94 -9.41 -3.81 9.17
C ASP A 94 -8.89 -3.58 10.58
N SER A 95 -9.69 -3.86 11.62
CA SER A 95 -9.30 -3.67 13.03
C SER A 95 -8.11 -4.54 13.49
N ASN A 96 -7.72 -5.54 12.69
CA ASN A 96 -6.62 -6.44 13.01
C ASN A 96 -5.23 -5.85 12.63
N PHE A 97 -5.15 -4.56 12.28
CA PHE A 97 -3.89 -3.91 11.91
C PHE A 97 -2.79 -4.06 12.99
N TRP A 98 -3.14 -4.15 14.27
CA TRP A 98 -2.22 -4.39 15.40
C TRP A 98 -1.43 -5.70 15.30
N ASN A 99 -1.94 -6.67 14.54
CA ASN A 99 -1.30 -7.96 14.32
C ASN A 99 -0.59 -8.05 12.97
N SER A 100 -0.41 -6.92 12.25
CA SER A 100 0.28 -6.96 10.96
C SER A 100 1.68 -7.58 11.12
N PRO A 101 2.06 -8.53 10.27
CA PRO A 101 3.29 -9.28 10.42
C PRO A 101 4.47 -8.32 10.42
N SER A 102 5.49 -8.61 11.23
CA SER A 102 6.76 -7.96 10.98
C SER A 102 7.33 -8.44 9.68
N ALA A 103 7.96 -7.51 9.01
CA ALA A 103 8.91 -7.86 8.00
C ALA A 103 10.33 -8.03 8.56
N THR A 104 10.51 -8.05 9.88
CA THR A 104 11.76 -8.53 10.50
C THR A 104 11.74 -10.05 10.52
N GLY A 105 12.38 -10.63 9.49
CA GLY A 105 12.44 -12.07 9.29
C GLY A 105 13.18 -12.80 10.41
N ASN A 106 12.50 -13.73 11.08
CA ASN A 106 13.12 -14.87 11.72
C ASN A 106 12.71 -16.14 10.96
N GLY A 107 13.45 -16.47 9.88
CA GLY A 107 13.36 -17.77 9.22
C GLY A 107 13.43 -17.77 7.69
N PHE A 108 14.64 -17.90 7.15
CA PHE A 108 14.97 -18.64 5.91
C PHE A 108 14.16 -18.31 4.62
N ARG A 109 14.54 -17.25 3.88
CA ARG A 109 14.58 -17.12 2.39
C ARG A 109 14.97 -15.69 1.97
N ILE A 110 16.25 -15.49 1.65
CA ILE A 110 16.99 -14.21 1.77
C ILE A 110 16.73 -13.14 0.67
N THR A 111 15.97 -13.40 -0.41
CA THR A 111 15.77 -12.39 -1.48
C THR A 111 14.37 -11.78 -1.58
N CYS A 112 13.31 -12.51 -1.23
CA CYS A 112 11.94 -11.95 -1.18
C CYS A 112 11.68 -11.19 0.13
N PHE A 113 12.21 -11.67 1.26
CA PHE A 113 11.92 -11.08 2.58
C PHE A 113 12.41 -9.64 2.73
N ILE A 114 13.55 -9.26 2.13
CA ILE A 114 14.04 -7.86 2.17
C ILE A 114 13.07 -6.91 1.47
N LEU A 115 12.34 -7.38 0.44
CA LEU A 115 11.32 -6.58 -0.25
C LEU A 115 10.01 -6.49 0.55
N VAL A 116 9.67 -7.54 1.31
CA VAL A 116 8.53 -7.55 2.26
C VAL A 116 8.75 -6.52 3.38
N SER A 117 10.01 -6.20 3.70
CA SER A 117 10.34 -5.25 4.77
C SER A 117 10.21 -3.79 4.47
N LEU A 118 10.26 -3.41 3.20
CA LEU A 118 10.20 -2.02 2.82
C LEU A 118 8.81 -1.67 2.29
N GLY A 119 8.18 -0.72 2.96
CA GLY A 119 6.90 -0.12 2.57
C GLY A 119 6.96 1.40 2.66
N TYR A 120 5.93 2.02 2.12
CA TYR A 120 5.79 3.47 2.20
C TYR A 120 4.97 3.83 3.43
N TYR A 121 5.42 4.84 4.18
CA TYR A 121 4.72 5.29 5.36
C TYR A 121 4.65 6.80 5.45
N ARG A 122 3.62 7.25 6.16
CA ARG A 122 3.43 8.63 6.62
C ARG A 122 2.65 8.65 7.93
N ALA A 123 2.45 9.84 8.48
CA ALA A 123 1.78 10.05 9.76
C ALA A 123 0.50 10.88 9.62
N SER A 124 0.33 11.61 8.51
CA SER A 124 -0.76 12.56 8.38
C SER A 124 -1.16 12.82 6.93
N TRP A 125 -2.37 13.34 6.78
CA TRP A 125 -2.93 13.79 5.52
C TRP A 125 -2.03 14.87 4.90
N GLY A 126 -1.82 14.80 3.58
CA GLY A 126 -0.99 15.76 2.85
C GLY A 126 0.53 15.58 3.04
N GLU A 127 0.99 14.67 3.90
CA GLU A 127 2.41 14.31 3.97
C GLU A 127 2.82 13.45 2.78
N ASP A 128 4.06 13.65 2.33
CA ASP A 128 4.72 12.79 1.37
C ASP A 128 5.02 11.42 1.98
N MET A 129 5.00 10.40 1.13
CA MET A 129 5.31 9.03 1.52
C MET A 129 6.82 8.82 1.64
N THR A 130 7.24 8.24 2.77
CA THR A 130 8.63 7.87 3.02
C THR A 130 8.81 6.36 2.91
N LEU A 131 9.84 5.89 2.21
CA LEU A 131 10.18 4.47 2.15
C LEU A 131 10.95 4.04 3.41
N GLY A 132 10.57 2.93 4.02
CA GLY A 132 11.37 2.33 5.09
C GLY A 132 10.77 1.05 5.66
N THR A 133 11.33 0.57 6.77
CA THR A 133 10.93 -0.70 7.38
C THR A 133 9.52 -0.64 7.95
N ILE A 134 8.68 -1.64 7.69
CA ILE A 134 7.28 -1.69 8.13
C ILE A 134 6.93 -2.96 8.91
N GLY A 135 5.80 -2.96 9.64
CA GLY A 135 5.25 -4.10 10.37
C GLY A 135 5.74 -4.23 11.81
N GLY A 136 5.58 -5.41 12.43
CA GLY A 136 6.21 -5.69 13.73
C GLY A 136 5.26 -5.87 14.89
N GLY A 137 4.04 -6.35 14.63
CA GLY A 137 3.04 -6.55 15.68
C GLY A 137 3.41 -7.50 16.81
N LEU A 138 2.40 -7.81 17.62
CA LEU A 138 2.52 -8.58 18.86
C LEU A 138 3.45 -9.80 18.73
N GLY A 139 4.56 -9.78 19.49
CA GLY A 139 5.55 -10.85 19.53
C GLY A 139 6.79 -10.67 18.65
N GLN A 140 6.92 -9.55 17.92
CA GLN A 140 8.11 -9.20 17.10
C GLN A 140 8.61 -7.78 17.41
N SER A 141 9.77 -7.39 16.85
CA SER A 141 10.30 -6.03 16.99
C SER A 141 9.38 -5.02 16.31
N TRP A 142 8.75 -4.17 17.11
CA TRP A 142 7.78 -3.18 16.67
C TRP A 142 8.44 -2.04 15.90
N THR A 143 7.98 -1.76 14.67
CA THR A 143 8.54 -0.68 13.84
C THR A 143 7.84 0.67 14.02
N GLY A 144 6.70 0.71 14.70
CA GLY A 144 5.86 1.90 14.74
C GLY A 144 4.90 2.03 13.56
N ARG A 145 4.86 1.06 12.63
CA ARG A 145 4.19 1.18 11.33
C ARG A 145 3.30 -0.02 11.01
N TYR A 146 2.02 0.06 11.36
CA TYR A 146 1.02 -1.00 11.16
C TYR A 146 0.29 -0.77 9.84
N TYR A 147 -0.26 -1.84 9.29
CA TYR A 147 -1.12 -1.72 8.13
C TYR A 147 -2.29 -2.70 8.16
N PRO A 148 -3.51 -2.25 7.80
CA PRO A 148 -4.68 -3.10 7.72
C PRO A 148 -4.63 -4.02 6.50
N MET A 149 -5.39 -5.12 6.56
CA MET A 149 -5.59 -6.01 5.41
C MET A 149 -6.37 -5.34 4.28
N TRP A 150 -7.18 -4.34 4.60
CA TRP A 150 -8.07 -3.65 3.68
C TRP A 150 -8.52 -2.27 4.21
N TYR A 151 -9.00 -1.43 3.29
CA TYR A 151 -9.54 -0.09 3.51
C TYR A 151 -10.89 0.08 2.79
N GLU A 152 -11.73 0.96 3.33
CA GLU A 152 -12.94 1.52 2.74
C GLU A 152 -12.96 3.01 3.08
N CYS A 153 -12.94 3.92 2.09
CA CYS A 153 -12.88 5.37 2.36
C CYS A 153 -14.12 6.12 1.87
N GLY A 154 -15.26 5.44 1.76
CA GLY A 154 -16.54 6.08 1.40
C GLY A 154 -16.59 6.66 -0.02
N VAL A 155 -15.59 6.39 -0.86
CA VAL A 155 -15.53 6.81 -2.26
C VAL A 155 -15.61 5.60 -3.18
N SER A 156 -16.32 5.75 -4.30
CA SER A 156 -16.35 4.73 -5.34
C SER A 156 -15.07 4.81 -6.19
N ILE A 157 -14.32 3.72 -6.17
CA ILE A 157 -13.21 3.48 -7.09
C ILE A 157 -13.60 2.34 -8.06
N PRO A 158 -13.07 2.30 -9.31
CA PRO A 158 -13.50 1.29 -10.30
C PRO A 158 -13.14 -0.17 -9.99
#